data_AF-A0A135VGZ2-F1
#
_entry.id   AF-A0A135VGZ2-F1
#
_cell.length_a   1.000
_cell.length_b   1.000
_cell.length_c   1.000
_cell.angle_alpha   90.00
_cell.angle_beta   90.00
_cell.angle_gamma   90.00
#
_symmetry.space_group_name_H-M   'P 1'
#
loop_
_entity.id
_entity.type
_entity.pdbx_description
1 polymer ?
#
loop_
_entity_poly.entity_id
_entity_poly.type
_entity_poly.pdbx_seq_one_letter_code
_entity_poly.pdbx_strand_id
1 'polypeptide(L)'
;MKIEVDPSDLEWGTYYIDEKCKELERVLRGDSRYAECEVKRLYSGDENFDPFHVLDENGKGIVMLERWEVDALSGAELITYIEVQRRQNQIPNWVEPVLLGLSMGSLGVAVASSILAYFFHQDSSSPVWFMVQNQGWFYLLALILGTLCFLKYRSTEQRKKNVDLEATRADPLFRDVLQKLADQPETENPSKKKYVKRLEKIKDTFAGIN
;
A
#
# COMPACT_ATOMS: atom_id res chain seq x y z
N MET A 1 8.63 31.10 -16.93
CA MET A 1 9.13 31.37 -15.56
C MET A 1 9.45 30.02 -14.93
N LYS A 2 10.73 29.64 -14.91
CA LYS A 2 11.21 28.47 -14.15
C LYS A 2 11.09 28.86 -12.68
N ILE A 3 10.27 28.16 -11.92
CA ILE A 3 10.34 28.24 -10.47
C ILE A 3 11.32 27.13 -10.10
N GLU A 4 12.61 27.46 -10.12
CA GLU A 4 13.62 26.64 -9.45
C GLU A 4 13.35 26.86 -7.96
N VAL A 5 12.56 25.97 -7.36
CA VAL A 5 12.44 25.91 -5.90
C VAL A 5 13.78 25.41 -5.42
N ASP A 6 14.51 26.22 -4.64
CA ASP A 6 15.71 25.75 -3.97
C ASP A 6 15.30 24.74 -2.87
N PRO A 7 15.63 23.45 -3.02
CA PRO A 7 15.22 22.42 -2.07
C PRO A 7 15.90 22.56 -0.70
N SER A 8 16.95 23.40 -0.57
CA SER A 8 17.62 23.66 0.70
C SER A 8 16.83 24.57 1.66
N ASP A 9 15.85 25.32 1.14
CA ASP A 9 14.95 26.18 1.92
C ASP A 9 13.63 25.48 2.32
N LEU A 10 13.44 24.22 1.91
CA LEU A 10 12.20 23.48 2.16
C LEU A 10 12.26 22.75 3.51
N GLU A 11 11.21 22.93 4.32
CA GLU A 11 11.01 22.13 5.52
C GLU A 11 10.50 20.73 5.15
N TRP A 12 10.94 19.72 5.89
CA TRP A 12 10.44 18.35 5.75
C TRP A 12 8.91 18.32 5.80
N GLY A 13 8.29 17.61 4.84
CA GLY A 13 6.83 17.53 4.72
C GLY A 13 6.19 18.66 3.90
N THR A 14 6.98 19.60 3.37
CA THR A 14 6.47 20.69 2.53
C THR A 14 6.19 20.23 1.11
N TYR A 15 5.05 20.66 0.54
CA TYR A 15 4.73 20.44 -0.86
C TYR A 15 5.34 21.52 -1.75
N TYR A 16 5.95 21.13 -2.86
CA TYR A 16 6.50 22.05 -3.87
C TYR A 16 6.16 21.62 -5.29
N ILE A 17 6.32 22.54 -6.24
CA ILE A 17 6.04 22.33 -7.67
C ILE A 17 7.30 22.69 -8.46
N ASP A 18 7.88 21.69 -9.12
CA ASP A 18 9.03 21.85 -10.02
C ASP A 18 8.60 21.72 -11.50
N GLU A 19 9.57 21.76 -12.41
CA GLU A 19 9.29 21.62 -13.85
C GLU A 19 8.77 20.21 -14.20
N LYS A 20 9.19 19.18 -13.45
CA LYS A 20 8.75 17.80 -13.67
C LYS A 20 7.29 17.62 -13.27
N CYS A 21 6.84 18.29 -12.20
CA CYS A 21 5.42 18.37 -11.84
C CYS A 21 4.60 18.95 -12.99
N LYS A 22 5.05 20.07 -13.58
CA LYS A 22 4.37 20.70 -14.71
C LYS A 22 4.38 19.82 -15.96
N GLU A 23 5.45 19.08 -16.20
CA GLU A 23 5.51 18.11 -17.29
C GLU A 23 4.48 16.99 -17.09
N LEU A 24 4.40 16.43 -15.89
CA LEU A 24 3.40 15.42 -15.52
C LEU A 24 1.97 15.94 -15.66
N GLU A 25 1.69 17.17 -15.22
CA GLU A 25 0.38 17.79 -15.43
C GLU A 25 0.02 17.90 -16.92
N ARG A 26 0.97 18.24 -17.80
CA ARG A 26 0.72 18.29 -19.25
C ARG A 26 0.38 16.90 -19.81
N VAL A 27 1.07 15.86 -19.34
CA VAL A 27 0.78 14.47 -19.71
C VAL A 27 -0.64 14.11 -19.26
N LEU A 28 -0.98 14.37 -17.99
CA LEU A 28 -2.28 14.08 -17.41
C LEU A 28 -3.42 14.81 -18.11
N ARG A 29 -3.21 16.07 -18.49
CA ARG A 29 -4.18 16.87 -19.27
C ARG A 29 -4.46 16.29 -20.66
N GLY A 30 -3.62 15.41 -21.17
CA GLY A 30 -3.89 14.64 -22.39
C GLY A 30 -5.08 13.68 -22.26
N ASP A 31 -5.51 13.35 -21.03
CA ASP A 31 -6.65 12.50 -20.75
C ASP A 31 -7.74 13.27 -19.99
N SER A 32 -8.96 13.25 -20.51
CA SER A 32 -10.11 13.94 -19.91
C SER A 32 -10.39 13.59 -18.44
N ARG A 33 -10.00 12.38 -17.99
CA ARG A 33 -10.18 11.92 -16.60
C ARG A 33 -9.27 12.65 -15.61
N TYR A 34 -8.18 13.23 -16.10
CA TYR A 34 -7.14 13.86 -15.29
C TYR A 34 -6.89 15.32 -15.70
N ALA A 35 -7.80 15.92 -16.49
CA ALA A 35 -7.66 17.26 -17.04
C ALA A 35 -7.50 18.37 -15.96
N GLU A 36 -8.12 18.17 -14.80
CA GLU A 36 -8.12 19.12 -13.68
C GLU A 36 -7.20 18.66 -12.54
N CYS A 37 -6.34 17.67 -12.77
CA CYS A 37 -5.41 17.20 -11.76
C CYS A 37 -4.22 18.15 -11.61
N GLU A 38 -3.80 18.34 -10.36
CA GLU A 38 -2.55 19.02 -9.99
C GLU A 38 -1.51 18.00 -9.56
N VAL A 39 -0.22 18.29 -9.81
CA VAL A 39 0.88 17.45 -9.36
C VAL A 39 1.80 18.25 -8.45
N LYS A 40 2.07 17.71 -7.25
CA LYS A 40 2.96 18.32 -6.25
C LYS A 40 3.97 17.30 -5.77
N ARG A 41 5.19 17.71 -5.45
CA ARG A 41 6.17 16.84 -4.78
C ARG A 41 6.15 17.10 -3.28
N LEU A 42 6.28 16.03 -2.51
CA LEU A 42 6.45 16.12 -1.06
C LEU A 42 7.93 16.08 -0.74
N TYR A 43 8.45 17.13 -0.10
CA TYR A 43 9.84 17.16 0.34
C TYR A 43 10.02 16.23 1.54
N SER A 44 10.89 15.23 1.37
CA SER A 44 11.17 14.17 2.33
C SER A 44 12.51 14.33 3.05
N GLY A 45 13.27 15.40 2.75
CA GLY A 45 14.63 15.63 3.25
C GLY A 45 15.72 15.00 2.38
N ASP A 46 15.36 14.16 1.42
CA ASP A 46 16.24 13.62 0.38
C ASP A 46 15.53 13.70 -0.97
N GLU A 47 16.04 14.53 -1.88
CA GLU A 47 15.46 14.77 -3.21
C GLU A 47 15.26 13.49 -4.05
N ASN A 48 15.99 12.42 -3.73
CA ASN A 48 15.85 11.12 -4.39
C ASN A 48 14.58 10.38 -3.96
N PHE A 49 14.04 10.70 -2.79
CA PHE A 49 12.86 10.06 -2.21
C PHE A 49 11.59 10.89 -2.28
N ASP A 50 11.67 12.15 -2.73
CA ASP A 50 10.53 13.05 -2.86
C ASP A 50 9.49 12.51 -3.87
N PRO A 51 8.33 11.99 -3.42
CA PRO A 51 7.34 11.41 -4.29
C PRO A 51 6.45 12.48 -4.92
N PHE A 52 5.86 12.16 -6.07
CA PHE A 52 4.87 12.98 -6.76
C PHE A 52 3.46 12.60 -6.30
N HIS A 53 2.71 13.57 -5.81
CA HIS A 53 1.30 13.44 -5.48
C HIS A 53 0.45 13.98 -6.62
N VAL A 54 -0.37 13.12 -7.21
CA VAL A 54 -1.42 13.51 -8.15
C VAL A 54 -2.68 13.79 -7.35
N LEU A 55 -3.15 15.03 -7.40
CA LEU A 55 -4.31 15.53 -6.67
C LEU A 55 -5.47 15.78 -7.63
N ASP A 56 -6.70 15.53 -7.20
CA ASP A 56 -7.90 15.94 -7.94
C ASP A 56 -8.19 17.45 -7.79
N GLU A 57 -9.24 17.92 -8.46
CA GLU A 57 -9.75 19.31 -8.40
C GLU A 57 -10.03 19.81 -6.97
N ASN A 58 -10.28 18.91 -6.02
CA ASN A 58 -10.58 19.22 -4.63
C ASN A 58 -9.33 19.12 -3.74
N GLY A 59 -8.15 18.90 -4.32
CA GLY A 59 -6.89 18.71 -3.61
C GLY A 59 -6.75 17.34 -2.94
N LYS A 60 -7.61 16.36 -3.26
CA LYS A 60 -7.55 15.02 -2.68
C LYS A 60 -6.57 14.15 -3.47
N GLY A 61 -5.69 13.45 -2.75
CA GLY A 61 -4.72 12.52 -3.33
C GLY A 61 -5.38 11.36 -4.09
N ILE A 62 -5.06 11.24 -5.37
CA ILE A 62 -5.45 10.14 -6.26
C ILE A 62 -4.43 9.01 -6.15
N VAL A 63 -3.16 9.36 -6.36
CA VAL A 63 -2.03 8.44 -6.33
C VAL A 63 -0.77 9.19 -5.93
N MET A 64 0.11 8.49 -5.23
CA MET A 64 1.48 8.90 -4.96
C MET A 64 2.38 8.05 -5.86
N LEU A 65 3.23 8.72 -6.65
CA LEU A 65 4.17 8.11 -7.59
C LEU A 65 5.59 8.34 -7.08
N GLU A 66 6.39 7.29 -7.05
CA GLU A 66 7.80 7.39 -6.70
C GLU A 66 8.58 7.99 -7.89
N ARG A 67 9.69 8.68 -7.62
CA ARG A 67 10.46 9.37 -8.66
C ARG A 67 10.88 8.45 -9.80
N TRP A 68 11.38 7.27 -9.46
CA TRP A 68 11.82 6.28 -10.45
C TRP A 68 10.64 5.72 -11.27
N GLU A 69 9.39 5.72 -10.76
CA GLU A 69 8.22 5.32 -11.56
C GLU A 69 7.93 6.34 -12.66
N VAL A 70 8.06 7.63 -12.33
CA VAL A 70 7.90 8.72 -13.28
C VAL A 70 9.00 8.69 -14.35
N ASP A 71 10.24 8.40 -13.95
CA ASP A 71 11.37 8.37 -14.88
C ASP A 71 11.37 7.11 -15.76
N ALA A 72 10.83 5.99 -15.27
CA ALA A 72 10.74 4.75 -16.03
C ALA A 72 9.62 4.74 -17.07
N LEU A 73 8.52 5.47 -16.85
CA LEU A 73 7.31 5.37 -17.68
C LEU A 73 7.16 6.55 -18.66
N SER A 74 6.74 6.24 -19.87
CA SER A 74 6.27 7.24 -20.84
C SER A 74 4.90 7.79 -20.46
N GLY A 75 4.47 8.89 -21.08
CA GLY A 75 3.22 9.54 -20.70
C GLY A 75 1.97 8.65 -20.80
N ALA A 76 1.86 7.86 -21.87
CA ALA A 76 0.74 6.92 -22.02
C ALA A 76 0.79 5.78 -21.00
N GLU A 77 1.99 5.21 -20.79
CA GLU A 77 2.24 4.19 -19.77
C GLU A 77 1.89 4.69 -18.36
N LEU A 78 2.23 5.94 -18.05
CA LEU A 78 1.96 6.60 -16.78
C LEU A 78 0.46 6.79 -16.54
N ILE A 79 -0.31 7.19 -17.56
CA ILE A 79 -1.78 7.32 -17.46
C ILE A 79 -2.42 5.96 -17.16
N THR A 80 -2.02 4.92 -17.90
CA THR A 80 -2.51 3.55 -17.65
C THR A 80 -2.14 3.09 -16.24
N TYR A 81 -0.92 3.36 -15.78
CA TYR A 81 -0.47 3.02 -14.44
C TYR A 81 -1.28 3.73 -13.34
N ILE A 82 -1.50 5.04 -13.48
CA ILE A 82 -2.25 5.87 -12.53
C ILE A 82 -3.68 5.40 -12.39
N GLU A 83 -4.35 5.04 -13.49
CA GLU A 83 -5.72 4.53 -13.45
C GLU A 83 -5.82 3.26 -12.60
N VAL A 84 -4.89 2.32 -12.79
CA VAL A 84 -4.90 1.07 -12.02
C VAL A 84 -4.55 1.33 -10.56
N GLN A 85 -3.55 2.17 -10.28
CA GLN A 85 -3.17 2.52 -8.91
C GLN A 85 -4.30 3.25 -8.17
N ARG A 86 -5.02 4.17 -8.84
CA ARG A 86 -6.20 4.84 -8.29
C ARG A 86 -7.25 3.82 -7.83
N ARG A 87 -7.56 2.82 -8.67
CA ARG A 87 -8.51 1.75 -8.32
C ARG A 87 -8.01 0.90 -7.15
N GLN A 88 -6.70 0.60 -7.10
CA GLN A 88 -6.12 -0.15 -5.98
C GLN A 88 -6.11 0.65 -4.67
N ASN A 89 -5.86 1.96 -4.72
CA ASN A 89 -5.83 2.85 -3.55
C ASN A 89 -7.22 3.08 -2.93
N GLN A 90 -8.29 2.90 -3.70
CA GLN A 90 -9.66 2.89 -3.17
C GLN A 90 -9.95 1.64 -2.33
N ILE A 91 -9.11 0.59 -2.41
CA ILE A 91 -9.27 -0.63 -1.63
C ILE A 91 -8.56 -0.42 -0.27
N PRO A 92 -9.27 -0.52 0.87
CA PRO A 92 -8.69 -0.25 2.18
C PRO A 92 -7.47 -1.13 2.47
N ASN A 93 -6.42 -0.56 3.06
CA ASN A 93 -5.27 -1.32 3.50
C ASN A 93 -5.56 -1.98 4.86
N TRP A 94 -5.55 -3.31 4.90
CA TRP A 94 -5.82 -4.10 6.12
C TRP A 94 -4.55 -4.64 6.79
N VAL A 95 -3.35 -4.31 6.29
CA VAL A 95 -2.09 -4.83 6.84
C VAL A 95 -1.91 -4.43 8.31
N GLU A 96 -2.04 -3.15 8.63
CA GLU A 96 -1.90 -2.64 10.01
C GLU A 96 -2.93 -3.24 10.98
N PRO A 97 -4.25 -3.23 10.68
CA PRO A 97 -5.24 -3.91 11.52
C PRO A 97 -4.96 -5.41 11.74
N VAL A 98 -4.46 -6.11 10.71
CA VAL A 98 -4.11 -7.53 10.84
C VAL A 98 -2.92 -7.73 11.76
N LEU A 99 -1.85 -6.95 11.61
CA LEU A 99 -0.67 -7.04 12.48
C LEU A 99 -1.03 -6.73 13.94
N LEU A 100 -1.84 -5.71 14.17
CA LEU A 100 -2.36 -5.39 15.51
C LEU A 100 -3.21 -6.53 16.06
N GLY A 101 -4.14 -7.07 15.27
CA GLY A 101 -4.99 -8.19 15.70
C GLY A 101 -4.19 -9.46 16.02
N LEU A 102 -3.23 -9.83 15.18
CA LEU A 102 -2.38 -11.00 15.39
C LEU A 102 -1.45 -10.86 16.61
N SER A 103 -0.86 -9.68 16.82
CA SER A 103 0.02 -9.42 17.96
C SER A 103 -0.74 -9.43 19.29
N MET A 104 -1.93 -8.83 19.34
CA MET A 104 -2.79 -8.90 20.53
C MET A 104 -3.30 -10.33 20.78
N GLY A 105 -3.63 -11.06 19.71
CA GLY A 105 -4.05 -12.46 19.79
C GLY A 105 -2.94 -13.39 20.33
N SER A 106 -1.70 -13.25 19.84
CA SER A 106 -0.57 -14.07 20.29
C SER A 106 -0.18 -13.77 21.74
N LEU A 107 -0.23 -12.50 22.16
CA LEU A 107 -0.06 -12.12 23.57
C LEU A 107 -1.13 -12.77 24.46
N GLY A 108 -2.39 -12.79 23.99
CA GLY A 108 -3.48 -13.43 24.71
C GLY A 108 -3.29 -14.95 24.87
N VAL A 109 -2.83 -15.63 23.82
CA VAL A 109 -2.49 -17.06 23.90
C VAL A 109 -1.34 -17.29 24.88
N ALA A 110 -0.28 -16.49 24.82
CA ALA A 110 0.85 -16.62 25.73
C ALA A 110 0.44 -16.44 27.20
N VAL A 111 -0.34 -15.40 27.50
CA VAL A 111 -0.89 -15.15 28.85
C VAL A 111 -1.76 -16.33 29.30
N ALA A 112 -2.70 -16.79 28.47
CA ALA A 112 -3.57 -17.92 28.78
C ALA A 112 -2.78 -19.22 29.03
N SER A 113 -1.74 -19.49 28.24
CA SER A 113 -0.85 -20.64 28.42
C SER A 113 -0.04 -20.55 29.71
N SER A 114 0.49 -19.38 30.07
CA SER A 114 1.19 -19.17 31.34
C SER A 114 0.28 -19.36 32.55
N ILE A 115 -0.98 -18.92 32.46
CA ILE A 115 -2.01 -19.15 33.48
C ILE A 115 -2.31 -20.64 33.64
N LEU A 116 -2.55 -21.35 32.52
CA LEU A 116 -2.81 -22.79 32.56
C LEU A 116 -1.62 -23.55 33.16
N ALA A 117 -0.38 -23.22 32.76
CA ALA A 117 0.83 -23.81 33.31
C ALA A 117 0.95 -23.57 34.83
N TYR A 118 0.60 -22.38 35.30
CA TYR A 118 0.56 -22.06 36.73
C TYR A 118 -0.47 -22.91 37.49
N PHE A 119 -1.66 -23.13 36.92
CA PHE A 119 -2.69 -24.00 37.52
C PHE A 119 -2.31 -25.48 37.57
N PHE A 120 -1.54 -25.97 36.59
CA PHE A 120 -1.00 -27.33 36.64
C PHE A 120 0.08 -27.52 37.72
N HIS A 121 0.51 -26.46 38.40
CA HIS A 121 1.57 -26.49 39.42
C HIS A 121 1.13 -26.04 40.82
N GLN A 122 -0.05 -25.45 41.02
CA GLN A 122 -0.51 -25.00 42.35
C GLN A 122 -2.01 -25.23 42.61
N ASP A 123 -2.33 -25.63 43.86
CA ASP A 123 -3.70 -25.75 44.38
C ASP A 123 -4.48 -24.44 44.22
N SER A 124 -5.64 -24.54 43.58
CA SER A 124 -6.36 -23.45 42.94
C SER A 124 -7.26 -22.67 43.89
N SER A 125 -6.70 -21.62 44.53
CA SER A 125 -7.50 -20.58 45.21
C SER A 125 -6.83 -19.19 45.18
N SER A 126 -6.07 -18.91 44.12
CA SER A 126 -5.27 -17.68 43.98
C SER A 126 -6.04 -16.51 43.32
N PRO A 127 -5.79 -15.24 43.73
CA PRO A 127 -6.36 -14.02 43.15
C PRO A 127 -6.17 -13.88 41.64
N VAL A 128 -5.20 -14.60 41.07
CA VAL A 128 -4.94 -14.67 39.63
C VAL A 128 -6.20 -15.14 38.89
N TRP A 129 -7.00 -16.06 39.45
CA TRP A 129 -8.24 -16.54 38.84
C TRP A 129 -9.22 -15.40 38.50
N PHE A 130 -9.36 -14.42 39.39
CA PHE A 130 -10.28 -13.30 39.21
C PHE A 130 -9.78 -12.35 38.10
N MET A 131 -8.47 -12.17 37.97
CA MET A 131 -7.89 -11.39 36.86
C MET A 131 -8.07 -12.08 35.51
N VAL A 132 -7.90 -13.40 35.46
CA VAL A 132 -8.06 -14.20 34.24
C VAL A 132 -9.51 -14.23 33.77
N GLN A 133 -10.45 -14.41 34.71
CA GLN A 133 -11.87 -14.46 34.38
C GLN A 133 -12.38 -13.10 33.86
N ASN A 134 -11.84 -11.99 34.41
CA ASN A 134 -12.21 -10.64 33.97
C ASN A 134 -11.43 -10.11 32.76
N GLN A 135 -10.29 -10.70 32.38
CA GLN A 135 -9.49 -10.27 31.22
C GLN A 135 -9.53 -11.25 30.04
N GLY A 136 -9.92 -12.50 30.25
CA GLY A 136 -9.95 -13.55 29.22
C GLY A 136 -10.82 -13.22 28.00
N TRP A 137 -11.91 -12.49 28.20
CA TRP A 137 -12.81 -12.07 27.12
C TRP A 137 -12.17 -11.05 26.17
N PHE A 138 -11.27 -10.19 26.65
CA PHE A 138 -10.52 -9.26 25.78
C PHE A 138 -9.61 -10.02 24.82
N TYR A 139 -8.94 -11.07 25.27
CA TYR A 139 -8.08 -11.90 24.43
C TYR A 139 -8.87 -12.72 23.42
N LEU A 140 -10.02 -13.26 23.82
CA LEU A 140 -10.94 -13.94 22.89
C LEU A 140 -11.44 -12.97 21.81
N LEU A 141 -11.85 -11.76 22.19
CA LEU A 141 -12.23 -10.71 21.24
C LEU A 141 -11.08 -10.34 20.31
N ALA A 142 -9.85 -10.21 20.81
CA ALA A 142 -8.67 -9.93 19.99
C ALA A 142 -8.41 -11.03 18.94
N LEU A 143 -8.57 -12.31 19.30
CA LEU A 143 -8.45 -13.43 18.37
C LEU A 143 -9.56 -13.41 17.29
N ILE A 144 -10.80 -13.12 17.67
CA ILE A 144 -11.92 -13.02 16.74
C ILE A 144 -11.69 -11.85 15.78
N LEU A 145 -11.35 -10.67 16.30
CA LEU A 145 -11.06 -9.48 15.50
C LEU A 145 -9.86 -9.70 14.58
N GLY A 146 -8.77 -10.29 15.07
CA GLY A 146 -7.60 -10.64 14.27
C GLY A 146 -7.94 -11.57 13.12
N THR A 147 -8.79 -12.58 13.37
CA THR A 147 -9.29 -13.49 12.33
C THR A 147 -10.14 -12.77 11.30
N LEU A 148 -11.07 -11.91 11.73
CA LEU A 148 -11.91 -11.12 10.84
C LEU A 148 -11.07 -10.15 9.98
N CYS A 149 -10.08 -9.49 10.58
CA CYS A 149 -9.11 -8.65 9.89
C CYS A 149 -8.33 -9.46 8.85
N PHE A 150 -7.88 -10.68 9.18
CA PHE A 150 -7.17 -11.54 8.23
C PHE A 150 -8.03 -11.94 7.03
N LEU A 151 -9.30 -12.29 7.27
CA LEU A 151 -10.24 -12.59 6.19
C LEU A 151 -10.49 -11.36 5.30
N LYS A 152 -10.63 -10.17 5.90
CA LYS A 152 -10.76 -8.90 5.17
C LYS A 152 -9.50 -8.57 4.37
N TYR A 153 -8.31 -8.81 4.92
CA TYR A 153 -7.04 -8.66 4.22
C TYR A 153 -6.95 -9.60 3.02
N ARG A 154 -7.28 -10.89 3.18
CA ARG A 154 -7.29 -11.84 2.06
C ARG A 154 -8.26 -11.42 0.96
N SER A 155 -9.47 -10.98 1.33
CA SER A 155 -10.45 -10.47 0.37
C SER A 155 -9.95 -9.21 -0.35
N THR A 156 -9.24 -8.33 0.36
CA THR A 156 -8.64 -7.12 -0.19
C THR A 156 -7.52 -7.45 -1.18
N GLU A 157 -6.63 -8.37 -0.85
CA GLU A 157 -5.58 -8.86 -1.76
C GLU A 157 -6.18 -9.49 -3.03
N GLN A 158 -7.29 -10.23 -2.89
CA GLN A 158 -8.02 -10.76 -4.05
C GLN A 158 -8.64 -9.65 -4.90
N ARG A 159 -9.21 -8.61 -4.29
CA ARG A 159 -9.75 -7.45 -5.03
C ARG A 159 -8.64 -6.72 -5.79
N LYS A 160 -7.47 -6.50 -5.17
CA LYS A 160 -6.30 -5.90 -5.84
C LYS A 160 -5.84 -6.76 -7.02
N LYS A 161 -5.77 -8.08 -6.85
CA LYS A 161 -5.51 -9.03 -7.94
C LYS A 161 -6.53 -8.90 -9.07
N ASN A 162 -7.82 -8.82 -8.76
CA ASN A 162 -8.87 -8.69 -9.77
C ASN A 162 -8.75 -7.38 -10.55
N VAL A 163 -8.44 -6.27 -9.88
CA VAL A 163 -8.16 -4.98 -10.55
C VAL A 163 -7.01 -5.11 -11.54
N ASP A 164 -5.92 -5.79 -11.16
CA ASP A 164 -4.78 -6.02 -12.06
C ASP A 164 -5.15 -6.90 -13.26
N LEU A 165 -5.97 -7.93 -13.04
CA LEU A 165 -6.43 -8.83 -14.11
C LEU A 165 -7.39 -8.12 -15.07
N GLU A 166 -8.34 -7.35 -14.54
CA GLU A 166 -9.26 -6.54 -15.33
C GLU A 166 -8.50 -5.51 -16.17
N ALA A 167 -7.54 -4.82 -15.56
CA ALA A 167 -6.68 -3.87 -16.27
C ALA A 167 -5.87 -4.56 -17.38
N THR A 168 -5.25 -5.71 -17.10
CA THR A 168 -4.47 -6.46 -18.10
C THR A 168 -5.33 -6.97 -19.26
N ARG A 169 -6.59 -7.31 -19.00
CA ARG A 169 -7.55 -7.74 -20.04
C ARG A 169 -8.04 -6.57 -20.89
N ALA A 170 -8.23 -5.42 -20.27
CA ALA A 170 -8.75 -4.22 -20.93
C ALA A 170 -7.67 -3.47 -21.72
N ASP A 171 -6.44 -3.44 -21.19
CA ASP A 171 -5.32 -2.71 -21.76
C ASP A 171 -4.04 -3.56 -21.72
N PRO A 172 -3.59 -4.09 -22.88
CA PRO A 172 -2.33 -4.83 -22.97
C PRO A 172 -1.11 -4.03 -22.52
N LEU A 173 -1.14 -2.69 -22.68
CA LEU A 173 -0.04 -1.81 -22.28
C LEU A 173 0.21 -1.89 -20.77
N PHE A 174 -0.82 -2.14 -19.97
CA PHE A 174 -0.66 -2.26 -18.52
C PHE A 174 0.29 -3.40 -18.13
N ARG A 175 0.25 -4.52 -18.86
CA ARG A 175 1.16 -5.64 -18.61
C ARG A 175 2.60 -5.24 -18.92
N ASP A 176 2.81 -4.51 -20.02
CA ASP A 176 4.14 -4.06 -20.44
C ASP A 176 4.69 -3.03 -19.44
N VAL A 177 3.83 -2.14 -18.92
CA VAL A 177 4.16 -1.23 -17.82
C VAL A 177 4.63 -2.00 -16.59
N LEU A 178 3.87 -3.01 -16.13
CA LEU A 178 4.27 -3.80 -14.99
C LEU A 178 5.60 -4.53 -15.23
N GLN A 179 5.80 -5.09 -16.43
CA GLN A 179 7.04 -5.77 -16.81
C GLN A 179 8.23 -4.80 -16.78
N LYS A 180 8.07 -3.61 -17.36
CA LYS A 180 9.08 -2.54 -17.35
C LYS A 180 9.45 -2.09 -15.94
N LEU A 181 8.46 -1.93 -15.05
CA LEU A 181 8.72 -1.60 -13.64
C LEU A 181 9.41 -2.75 -12.89
N ALA A 182 9.07 -4.00 -13.21
CA ALA A 182 9.66 -5.18 -12.60
C ALA A 182 11.09 -5.48 -13.11
N ASP A 183 11.44 -5.01 -14.30
CA ASP A 183 12.77 -5.21 -14.89
C ASP A 183 13.82 -4.20 -14.41
N GLN A 184 13.40 -3.10 -13.77
CA GLN A 184 14.31 -2.13 -13.16
C GLN A 184 15.24 -2.79 -12.12
N PRO A 185 16.49 -2.34 -11.99
CA PRO A 185 17.41 -2.86 -10.98
C PRO A 185 16.89 -2.53 -9.56
N GLU A 186 17.13 -3.42 -8.59
CA GLU A 186 16.64 -3.23 -7.21
C GLU A 186 17.20 -1.97 -6.54
N THR A 187 18.37 -1.51 -6.99
CA THR A 187 19.00 -0.25 -6.56
C THR A 187 18.18 0.98 -6.93
N GLU A 188 17.40 0.91 -8.00
CA GLU A 188 16.54 1.99 -8.49
C GLU A 188 15.08 1.77 -8.10
N ASN A 189 14.68 0.51 -7.88
CA ASN A 189 13.32 0.13 -7.49
C ASN A 189 13.32 -0.73 -6.21
N PRO A 190 13.24 -0.11 -5.01
CA PRO A 190 13.12 -0.84 -3.75
C PRO A 190 11.83 -1.68 -3.68
N SER A 191 10.82 -1.28 -4.46
CA SER A 191 9.54 -1.97 -4.62
C SER A 191 9.55 -3.05 -5.71
N LYS A 192 10.70 -3.43 -6.30
CA LYS A 192 10.77 -4.40 -7.41
C LYS A 192 10.00 -5.69 -7.12
N LYS A 193 10.21 -6.25 -5.92
CA LYS A 193 9.56 -7.49 -5.47
C LYS A 193 8.02 -7.39 -5.53
N LYS A 194 7.45 -6.20 -5.29
CA LYS A 194 6.00 -5.95 -5.39
C LYS A 194 5.53 -6.13 -6.84
N TYR A 195 6.24 -5.56 -7.82
CA TYR A 195 5.86 -5.64 -9.25
C TYR A 195 6.08 -7.04 -9.83
N VAL A 196 7.19 -7.69 -9.50
CA VAL A 196 7.45 -9.10 -9.88
C VAL A 196 6.32 -10.00 -9.38
N LYS A 197 5.92 -9.86 -8.11
CA LYS A 197 4.82 -10.64 -7.53
C LYS A 197 3.47 -10.35 -8.19
N ARG A 198 3.20 -9.11 -8.61
CA ARG A 198 1.97 -8.78 -9.36
C ARG A 198 1.96 -9.45 -10.73
N LEU A 199 3.07 -9.39 -11.47
CA LEU A 199 3.21 -10.06 -12.77
C LEU A 199 3.06 -11.57 -12.66
N GLU A 200 3.68 -12.20 -11.66
CA GLU A 200 3.59 -13.64 -11.42
C GLU A 200 2.13 -14.04 -11.17
N LYS A 201 1.43 -13.35 -10.27
CA LYS A 201 -0.01 -13.57 -10.02
C LYS A 201 -0.86 -13.46 -11.30
N ILE A 202 -0.55 -12.51 -12.17
CA ILE A 202 -1.24 -12.33 -13.46
C ILE A 202 -0.94 -13.53 -14.38
N LYS A 203 0.34 -13.88 -14.55
CA LYS A 203 0.79 -15.01 -15.39
C LYS A 203 0.19 -16.33 -14.94
N ASP A 204 0.23 -16.63 -13.65
CA ASP A 204 -0.34 -17.87 -13.07
C ASP A 204 -1.83 -17.98 -13.37
N THR A 205 -2.57 -16.87 -13.20
CA THR A 205 -4.02 -16.85 -13.46
C THR A 205 -4.35 -17.09 -14.94
N PHE A 206 -3.57 -16.52 -15.87
CA PHE A 206 -3.75 -16.78 -17.29
C PHE A 206 -3.32 -18.20 -17.71
N ALA A 207 -2.38 -18.81 -16.97
CA ALA A 207 -1.96 -20.19 -17.16
C ALA A 207 -2.91 -21.21 -16.50
N GLY A 208 -3.92 -20.77 -15.75
CA GLY A 208 -4.84 -21.64 -15.01
C GLY A 208 -4.23 -22.26 -13.75
N ILE A 209 -3.10 -21.73 -13.28
CA ILE A 209 -2.45 -22.12 -12.03
C ILE A 209 -3.06 -21.26 -10.92
N ASN A 210 -3.81 -21.89 -10.00
CA ASN A 210 -4.49 -21.23 -8.88
C ASN A 210 -3.82 -21.54 -7.54
#